data_AF-A0A0E0J5N8-F1
#
_entry.id   AF-A0A0E0J5N8-F1
#
_cell.length_a   1.000
_cell.length_b   1.000
_cell.length_c   1.000
_cell.angle_alpha   90.00
_cell.angle_beta   90.00
_cell.angle_gamma   90.00
#
_symmetry.space_group_name_H-M   'P 1'
#
loop_
_entity.id
_entity.type
_entity.pdbx_description
1 polymer ?
#
loop_
_entity_poly.entity_id
_entity_poly.type
_entity_poly.pdbx_seq_one_letter_code
_entity_poly.pdbx_strand_id
1 'polypeptide(L)'
;MEQMMSRLIGDMQRHRRTLSTTVVEETVAAAATLVSKWHPDDHHSSLFLHASSPEADHFLRAAADLHRAMLFFASDPTNAHNGHGLVQAHHLLDTAMRRLQLELPRLLAPPPAGSRDRLRALADTMMSAGYGKECISTFKEQRRAALAATLRRQHTVVQVPFHKLTWEQVDDNIQSWLAAARIAFSSVFPAEKELCDTVFAGDASVGDAVFEDVANNQAANLLAVAEAAVARARRAPERLFRVLDVHDALTEILPEIMSVFGDRSEVAKRACSALFKAGEAARGALANLEVAIEKEPSKATVAGGGVHPLTRYVMNYLVFLADYEGALDRINQQQGSPERSWSIGWLVQVLMRKIEAKAGSYREAALRHLFMANNTHYVARKLAIIPSLGDDDGEAQDAARRHVEAYVRAAWGKVLKAIAAADGVEVEEAVMQAVAKQEKWVAADEEMGQVLRAAATAAVVPKYRVLYRRHGATLRLTPGDVNAIIAALFGGIIATPSSC
;
A
#
# COMPACT_ATOMS: atom_id res chain seq x y z
N MET A 1 72.72 49.09 -18.39
CA MET A 1 72.39 47.93 -17.53
C MET A 1 70.95 47.45 -17.75
N GLU A 2 69.94 48.32 -17.77
CA GLU A 2 68.53 47.91 -17.99
C GLU A 2 68.26 47.13 -19.28
N GLN A 3 68.83 47.53 -20.43
CA GLN A 3 68.64 46.79 -21.69
C GLN A 3 69.26 45.39 -21.68
N MET A 4 70.34 45.17 -20.94
CA MET A 4 71.00 43.86 -20.83
C MET A 4 70.21 42.95 -19.89
N MET A 5 69.67 43.51 -18.80
CA MET A 5 68.82 42.80 -17.85
C MET A 5 67.47 42.41 -18.48
N SER A 6 66.88 43.29 -19.31
CA SER A 6 65.64 43.01 -20.04
C SER A 6 65.81 41.92 -21.12
N ARG A 7 66.98 41.86 -21.78
CA ARG A 7 67.32 40.76 -22.71
C ARG A 7 67.53 39.43 -21.99
N LEU A 8 68.24 39.42 -20.86
CA LEU A 8 68.42 38.22 -20.03
C LEU A 8 67.09 37.66 -19.48
N ILE A 9 66.17 38.53 -19.06
CA ILE A 9 64.83 38.13 -18.63
C ILE A 9 64.03 37.56 -19.80
N GLY A 10 64.11 38.17 -20.98
CA GLY A 10 63.48 37.66 -22.20
C GLY A 10 64.00 36.30 -22.64
N ASP A 11 65.32 36.08 -22.56
CA ASP A 11 65.95 34.81 -22.92
C ASP A 11 65.66 33.71 -21.90
N MET A 12 65.62 34.03 -20.60
CA MET A 12 65.18 33.09 -19.56
C MET A 12 63.71 32.70 -19.71
N GLN A 13 62.83 33.64 -20.08
CA GLN A 13 61.42 33.36 -20.35
C GLN A 13 61.24 32.49 -21.61
N ARG A 14 62.03 32.75 -22.66
CA ARG A 14 62.03 31.92 -23.88
C ARG A 14 62.51 30.50 -23.59
N HIS A 15 63.63 30.34 -22.89
CA HIS A 15 64.18 29.03 -22.54
C HIS A 15 63.23 28.23 -21.65
N ARG A 16 62.59 28.88 -20.66
CA ARG A 16 61.56 28.26 -19.82
C ARG A 16 60.33 27.81 -20.61
N ARG A 17 59.91 28.57 -21.63
CA ARG A 17 58.83 28.17 -22.54
C ARG A 17 59.24 27.00 -23.43
N THR A 18 60.45 27.00 -23.98
CA THR A 18 60.96 25.89 -24.82
C THR A 18 61.09 24.58 -24.05
N LEU A 19 61.59 24.63 -22.80
CA LEU A 19 61.62 23.47 -21.91
C LEU A 19 60.20 22.98 -21.55
N SER A 20 59.23 23.90 -21.41
CA SER A 20 57.82 23.52 -21.20
C SER A 20 57.20 22.90 -22.44
N THR A 21 57.55 23.35 -23.65
CA THR A 21 57.03 22.81 -24.91
C THR A 21 57.55 21.40 -25.18
N THR A 22 58.86 21.17 -25.00
CA THR A 22 59.48 19.85 -25.19
C THR A 22 58.90 18.78 -24.26
N VAL A 23 58.66 19.14 -22.98
CA VAL A 23 58.00 18.23 -22.02
C VAL A 23 56.57 17.88 -22.47
N VAL A 24 55.81 18.84 -23.00
CA VAL A 24 54.44 18.58 -23.50
C VAL A 24 54.46 17.73 -24.78
N GLU A 25 55.46 17.90 -25.66
CA GLU A 25 55.61 17.05 -26.84
C GLU A 25 55.95 15.60 -26.47
N GLU A 26 56.79 15.38 -25.46
CA GLU A 26 57.10 14.05 -24.92
C GLU A 26 55.87 13.37 -24.31
N THR A 27 55.01 14.11 -23.58
CA THR A 27 53.77 13.53 -23.03
C THR A 27 52.78 13.14 -24.13
N VAL A 28 52.67 13.93 -25.20
CA VAL A 28 51.84 13.60 -26.37
C VAL A 28 52.37 12.35 -27.08
N ALA A 29 53.70 12.23 -27.24
CA ALA A 29 54.32 11.05 -27.85
C ALA A 29 54.11 9.79 -27.00
N ALA A 30 54.25 9.88 -25.68
CA ALA A 30 53.97 8.77 -24.77
C ALA A 30 52.50 8.33 -24.85
N ALA A 31 51.56 9.30 -24.83
CA ALA A 31 50.13 9.02 -24.98
C ALA A 31 49.80 8.35 -26.32
N ALA A 32 50.47 8.73 -27.42
CA ALA A 32 50.27 8.12 -28.73
C ALA A 32 50.52 6.61 -28.74
N THR A 33 51.53 6.14 -28.00
CA THR A 33 51.84 4.70 -27.91
C THR A 33 50.72 3.92 -27.23
N LEU A 34 50.13 4.48 -26.16
CA LEU A 34 49.03 3.87 -25.42
C LEU A 34 47.73 3.87 -26.22
N VAL A 35 47.42 4.98 -26.89
CA VAL A 35 46.24 5.11 -27.73
C VAL A 35 46.30 4.18 -28.93
N SER A 36 47.49 4.01 -29.53
CA SER A 36 47.69 3.03 -30.59
C SER A 36 47.54 1.59 -30.10
N LYS A 37 48.06 1.27 -28.90
CA LYS A 37 47.89 -0.06 -28.28
C LYS A 37 46.42 -0.39 -27.99
N TRP A 38 45.65 0.59 -27.52
CA TRP A 38 44.25 0.43 -27.13
C TRP A 38 43.30 1.09 -28.14
N HIS A 39 43.58 0.94 -29.43
CA HIS A 39 42.80 1.57 -30.51
C HIS A 39 41.31 1.16 -30.46
N PRO A 40 40.35 2.07 -30.73
CA PRO A 40 38.91 1.77 -30.69
C PRO A 40 38.44 0.71 -31.70
N ASP A 41 39.17 0.53 -32.81
CA ASP A 41 38.86 -0.49 -33.82
C ASP A 41 39.11 -1.93 -33.33
N ASP A 42 39.90 -2.10 -32.26
CA ASP A 42 40.02 -3.39 -31.60
C ASP A 42 38.82 -3.62 -30.67
N HIS A 43 37.81 -4.26 -31.22
CA HIS A 43 36.58 -4.57 -30.50
C HIS A 43 36.70 -5.77 -29.55
N HIS A 44 37.77 -6.59 -29.66
CA HIS A 44 37.94 -7.81 -28.88
C HIS A 44 38.60 -7.55 -27.53
N SER A 45 39.45 -6.54 -27.43
CA SER A 45 40.05 -6.14 -26.16
C SER A 45 39.16 -5.15 -25.40
N SER A 46 39.19 -5.26 -24.07
CA SER A 46 38.62 -4.27 -23.15
C SER A 46 39.72 -3.74 -22.23
N LEU A 47 39.85 -2.42 -22.15
CA LEU A 47 40.87 -1.74 -21.36
C LEU A 47 40.77 -2.14 -19.88
N PHE A 48 39.57 -2.20 -19.33
CA PHE A 48 39.38 -2.48 -17.90
C PHE A 48 39.32 -3.97 -17.55
N LEU A 49 39.10 -4.84 -18.54
CA LEU A 49 39.04 -6.29 -18.33
C LEU A 49 40.35 -7.00 -18.69
N HIS A 50 41.08 -6.51 -19.69
CA HIS A 50 42.27 -7.16 -20.22
C HIS A 50 43.57 -6.44 -19.88
N ALA A 51 43.54 -5.14 -19.56
CA ALA A 51 44.72 -4.43 -19.07
C ALA A 51 44.93 -4.68 -17.58
N SER A 52 46.17 -4.49 -17.13
CA SER A 52 46.45 -4.38 -15.70
C SER A 52 45.82 -3.10 -15.13
N SER A 53 45.42 -3.09 -13.85
CA SER A 53 44.89 -1.88 -13.19
C SER A 53 45.78 -0.63 -13.37
N PRO A 54 47.12 -0.69 -13.18
CA PRO A 54 47.96 0.50 -13.39
C PRO A 54 48.02 0.93 -14.86
N GLU A 55 47.84 0.02 -15.82
CA GLU A 55 47.81 0.36 -17.23
C GLU A 55 46.52 1.08 -17.62
N ALA A 56 45.36 0.65 -17.11
CA ALA A 56 44.11 1.36 -17.30
C ALA A 56 44.15 2.77 -16.68
N ASP A 57 44.71 2.90 -15.48
CA ASP A 57 44.90 4.20 -14.82
C ASP A 57 45.88 5.09 -15.61
N HIS A 58 46.93 4.49 -16.19
CA HIS A 58 47.87 5.21 -17.03
C HIS A 58 47.23 5.71 -18.33
N PHE A 59 46.35 4.92 -18.95
CA PHE A 59 45.57 5.34 -20.11
C PHE A 59 44.64 6.52 -19.78
N LEU A 60 43.94 6.47 -18.65
CA LEU A 60 43.08 7.58 -18.19
C LEU A 60 43.87 8.86 -17.96
N ARG A 61 45.03 8.76 -17.30
CA ARG A 61 45.95 9.92 -17.10
C ARG A 61 46.45 10.47 -18.43
N ALA A 62 46.88 9.61 -19.35
CA ALA A 62 47.33 10.02 -20.67
C ALA A 62 46.23 10.78 -21.44
N ALA A 63 44.98 10.34 -21.36
CA ALA A 63 43.85 11.05 -21.95
C ALA A 63 43.63 12.44 -21.32
N ALA A 64 43.72 12.55 -20.00
CA ALA A 64 43.63 13.86 -19.32
C ALA A 64 44.81 14.77 -19.68
N ASP A 65 46.02 14.22 -19.81
CA ASP A 65 47.22 14.97 -20.19
C ASP A 65 47.19 15.43 -21.65
N LEU A 66 46.60 14.66 -22.56
CA LEU A 66 46.33 15.10 -23.94
C LEU A 66 45.44 16.34 -23.98
N HIS A 67 44.39 16.40 -23.16
CA HIS A 67 43.55 17.59 -23.07
C HIS A 67 44.31 18.80 -22.49
N ARG A 68 45.14 18.60 -21.46
CA ARG A 68 46.01 19.67 -20.92
C ARG A 68 47.03 20.14 -21.96
N ALA A 69 47.61 19.23 -22.75
CA ALA A 69 48.51 19.54 -23.85
C ALA A 69 47.82 20.39 -24.92
N MET A 70 46.57 20.06 -25.28
CA MET A 70 45.77 20.90 -26.19
C MET A 70 45.58 22.32 -25.65
N LEU A 71 45.22 22.47 -24.37
CA LEU A 71 45.06 23.79 -23.74
C LEU A 71 46.39 24.58 -23.73
N PHE A 72 47.51 23.90 -23.48
CA PHE A 72 48.84 24.51 -23.55
C PHE A 72 49.16 25.02 -24.96
N PHE A 73 49.00 24.19 -26.00
CA PHE A 73 49.26 24.61 -27.38
C PHE A 73 48.31 25.71 -27.85
N ALA A 74 47.05 25.70 -27.41
CA ALA A 74 46.06 26.73 -27.72
C ALA A 74 46.35 28.09 -27.03
N SER A 75 47.14 28.11 -25.95
CA SER A 75 47.44 29.33 -25.18
C SER A 75 48.39 30.30 -25.90
N ASP A 76 49.18 29.81 -26.86
CA ASP A 76 50.07 30.63 -27.69
C ASP A 76 49.92 30.27 -29.18
N PRO A 77 48.90 30.84 -29.85
CA PRO A 77 48.58 30.54 -31.25
C PRO A 77 49.57 31.14 -32.24
N THR A 78 50.52 31.98 -31.79
CA THR A 78 51.48 32.66 -32.66
C THR A 78 52.69 31.80 -33.02
N ASN A 79 52.90 30.69 -32.30
CA ASN A 79 53.99 29.76 -32.56
C ASN A 79 53.56 28.68 -33.56
N ALA A 80 54.13 28.70 -34.76
CA ALA A 80 53.82 27.75 -35.83
C ALA A 80 54.02 26.27 -35.44
N HIS A 81 54.92 25.97 -34.51
CA HIS A 81 55.18 24.60 -34.04
C HIS A 81 54.04 24.06 -33.16
N ASN A 82 53.33 24.94 -32.44
CA ASN A 82 52.21 24.55 -31.59
C ASN A 82 51.00 24.06 -32.40
N GLY A 83 50.86 24.51 -33.66
CA GLY A 83 49.75 24.11 -34.52
C GLY A 83 49.74 22.61 -34.84
N HIS A 84 50.90 22.03 -35.14
CA HIS A 84 51.02 20.59 -35.39
C HIS A 84 50.78 19.77 -34.11
N GLY A 85 51.38 20.18 -32.99
CA GLY A 85 51.19 19.54 -31.68
C GLY A 85 49.73 19.58 -31.22
N LEU A 86 49.01 20.68 -31.46
CA LEU A 86 47.60 20.82 -31.16
C LEU A 86 46.72 19.84 -31.95
N VAL A 87 46.93 19.75 -33.27
CA VAL A 87 46.16 18.83 -34.14
C VAL A 87 46.44 17.38 -33.75
N GLN A 88 47.71 17.04 -33.49
CA GLN A 88 48.10 15.70 -33.08
C GLN A 88 47.51 15.32 -31.71
N ALA A 89 47.61 16.20 -30.71
CA ALA A 89 47.02 15.98 -29.39
C ALA A 89 45.49 15.85 -29.47
N HIS A 90 44.84 16.65 -30.32
CA HIS A 90 43.40 16.57 -30.55
C HIS A 90 42.98 15.23 -31.18
N HIS A 91 43.67 14.78 -32.23
CA HIS A 91 43.37 13.50 -32.88
C HIS A 91 43.55 12.32 -31.90
N LEU A 92 44.63 12.33 -31.12
CA LEU A 92 44.88 11.31 -30.11
C LEU A 92 43.84 11.34 -29.00
N LEU A 93 43.41 12.52 -28.56
CA LEU A 93 42.35 12.67 -27.58
C LEU A 93 41.02 12.12 -28.12
N ASP A 94 40.64 12.45 -29.36
CA ASP A 94 39.41 11.93 -29.96
C ASP A 94 39.42 10.40 -30.05
N THR A 95 40.56 9.83 -30.45
CA THR A 95 40.75 8.37 -30.51
C THR A 95 40.65 7.72 -29.13
N ALA A 96 41.28 8.33 -28.11
CA ALA A 96 41.20 7.87 -26.73
C ALA A 96 39.77 7.94 -26.18
N MET A 97 39.04 9.02 -26.49
CA MET A 97 37.66 9.20 -26.03
C MET A 97 36.69 8.22 -26.69
N ARG A 98 36.86 7.93 -27.99
CA ARG A 98 36.12 6.84 -28.66
C ARG A 98 36.34 5.50 -27.98
N ARG A 99 37.58 5.22 -27.54
CA ARG A 99 37.87 4.00 -26.76
C ARG A 99 37.13 4.01 -25.43
N LEU A 100 37.19 5.08 -24.65
CA LEU A 100 36.50 5.18 -23.35
C LEU A 100 34.97 5.08 -23.50
N GLN A 101 34.40 5.65 -24.56
CA GLN A 101 32.97 5.51 -24.88
C GLN A 101 32.56 4.05 -25.13
N LEU A 102 33.42 3.23 -25.71
CA LEU A 102 33.16 1.78 -25.90
C LEU A 102 33.29 0.98 -24.61
N GLU A 103 34.14 1.41 -23.68
CA GLU A 103 34.31 0.75 -22.38
C GLU A 103 33.18 1.07 -21.39
N LEU A 104 32.59 2.26 -21.50
CA LEU A 104 31.54 2.72 -20.60
C LEU A 104 30.33 1.76 -20.54
N PRO A 105 29.70 1.33 -21.65
CA PRO A 105 28.65 0.31 -21.62
C PRO A 105 29.09 -1.03 -21.04
N ARG A 106 30.35 -1.44 -21.27
CA ARG A 106 30.89 -2.71 -20.78
C ARG A 106 31.03 -2.73 -19.26
N LEU A 107 31.41 -1.60 -18.66
CA LEU A 107 31.48 -1.43 -17.20
C LEU A 107 30.10 -1.28 -16.54
N LEU A 108 29.09 -0.85 -17.30
CA LEU A 108 27.70 -0.69 -16.85
C LEU A 108 26.88 -1.99 -16.93
N ALA A 109 27.30 -2.97 -17.75
CA ALA A 109 26.79 -4.34 -17.77
C ALA A 109 27.27 -5.11 -16.52
N PRO A 110 26.60 -6.19 -16.06
CA PRO A 110 26.55 -6.59 -14.64
C PRO A 110 27.92 -6.52 -13.96
N PRO A 111 28.08 -5.61 -12.97
CA PRO A 111 29.39 -5.15 -12.57
C PRO A 111 30.17 -6.26 -11.85
N PRO A 112 31.40 -6.61 -12.29
CA PRO A 112 32.32 -7.31 -11.41
C PRO A 112 32.66 -6.41 -10.21
N ALA A 113 32.91 -7.01 -9.05
CA ALA A 113 33.30 -6.29 -7.84
C ALA A 113 34.48 -5.34 -8.13
N GLY A 114 34.36 -4.06 -7.78
CA GLY A 114 35.36 -3.02 -8.06
C GLY A 114 35.15 -2.20 -9.36
N SER A 115 34.06 -2.41 -10.11
CA SER A 115 33.78 -1.62 -11.32
C SER A 115 33.37 -0.16 -11.03
N ARG A 116 32.85 0.14 -9.83
CA ARG A 116 32.34 1.48 -9.47
C ARG A 116 33.44 2.55 -9.45
N ASP A 117 34.60 2.25 -8.87
CA ASP A 117 35.73 3.20 -8.83
C ASP A 117 36.33 3.42 -10.22
N ARG A 118 36.35 2.37 -11.06
CA ARG A 118 36.79 2.46 -12.46
C ARG A 118 35.82 3.28 -13.31
N LEU A 119 34.52 3.10 -13.09
CA LEU A 119 33.48 3.87 -13.75
C LEU A 119 33.53 5.35 -13.36
N ARG A 120 33.77 5.65 -12.08
CA ARG A 120 34.04 7.02 -11.60
C ARG A 120 35.27 7.62 -12.29
N ALA A 121 36.40 6.92 -12.24
CA ALA A 121 37.64 7.42 -12.85
C ALA A 121 37.51 7.67 -14.37
N LEU A 122 36.78 6.79 -15.07
CA LEU A 122 36.45 6.97 -16.48
C LEU A 122 35.56 8.20 -16.70
N ALA A 123 34.49 8.34 -15.93
CA ALA A 123 33.59 9.49 -16.04
C ALA A 123 34.31 10.81 -15.76
N ASP A 124 35.11 10.89 -14.68
CA ASP A 124 35.91 12.06 -14.34
C ASP A 124 36.91 12.43 -15.46
N THR A 125 37.52 11.43 -16.09
CA THR A 125 38.44 11.63 -17.23
C THR A 125 37.69 12.17 -18.45
N MET A 126 36.53 11.60 -18.80
CA MET A 126 35.73 12.09 -19.94
C MET A 126 35.18 13.49 -19.68
N MET A 127 34.73 13.79 -18.45
CA MET A 127 34.22 15.10 -18.06
C MET A 127 35.33 16.16 -18.12
N SER A 128 36.52 15.87 -17.57
CA SER A 128 37.67 16.79 -17.59
C SER A 128 38.28 16.98 -18.98
N ALA A 129 38.12 16.01 -19.89
CA ALA A 129 38.56 16.12 -21.28
C ALA A 129 37.59 16.89 -22.20
N GLY A 130 36.44 17.34 -21.69
CA GLY A 130 35.42 18.05 -22.46
C GLY A 130 34.37 17.16 -23.16
N TYR A 131 34.39 15.85 -22.92
CA TYR A 131 33.46 14.85 -23.50
C TYR A 131 32.32 14.47 -22.53
N GLY A 132 31.95 15.41 -21.66
CA GLY A 132 30.94 15.17 -20.63
C GLY A 132 29.55 14.88 -21.18
N LYS A 133 29.18 15.50 -22.31
CA LYS A 133 27.87 15.28 -22.94
C LYS A 133 27.71 13.86 -23.45
N GLU A 134 28.74 13.33 -24.09
CA GLU A 134 28.80 11.98 -24.63
C GLU A 134 28.81 10.94 -23.51
N CYS A 135 29.59 11.19 -22.45
CA CYS A 135 29.62 10.36 -21.24
C CYS A 135 28.23 10.27 -20.60
N ILE A 136 27.61 11.42 -20.33
CA ILE A 136 26.27 11.50 -19.72
C ILE A 136 25.21 10.85 -20.61
N SER A 137 25.22 11.11 -21.93
CA SER A 137 24.26 10.54 -22.86
C SER A 137 24.32 9.01 -22.90
N THR A 138 25.54 8.47 -23.02
CA THR A 138 25.77 7.01 -23.06
C THR A 138 25.39 6.36 -21.73
N PHE A 139 25.77 6.98 -20.61
CA PHE A 139 25.40 6.51 -19.28
C PHE A 139 23.87 6.45 -19.12
N LYS A 140 23.17 7.55 -19.45
CA LYS A 140 21.70 7.64 -19.38
C LYS A 140 21.04 6.54 -20.21
N GLU A 141 21.47 6.34 -21.45
CA GLU A 141 20.88 5.32 -22.33
C GLU A 141 21.01 3.90 -21.74
N GLN A 142 22.21 3.53 -21.30
CA GLN A 142 22.47 2.21 -20.73
C GLN A 142 21.73 2.00 -19.40
N ARG A 143 21.75 3.00 -18.51
CA ARG A 143 21.07 2.91 -17.21
C ARG A 143 19.56 2.89 -17.35
N ARG A 144 18.96 3.68 -18.26
CA ARG A 144 17.51 3.60 -18.54
C ARG A 144 17.11 2.20 -18.99
N ALA A 145 17.88 1.58 -19.88
CA ALA A 145 17.61 0.22 -20.35
C ALA A 145 17.75 -0.81 -19.21
N ALA A 146 18.82 -0.72 -18.41
CA ALA A 146 19.08 -1.61 -17.28
C ALA A 146 18.01 -1.49 -16.18
N LEU A 147 17.64 -0.26 -15.81
CA LEU A 147 16.60 0.02 -14.82
C LEU A 147 15.25 -0.53 -15.29
N ALA A 148 14.86 -0.24 -16.55
CA ALA A 148 13.62 -0.76 -17.11
C ALA A 148 13.60 -2.30 -17.16
N ALA A 149 14.74 -2.95 -17.46
CA ALA A 149 14.84 -4.40 -17.44
C ALA A 149 14.74 -4.99 -16.02
N THR A 150 15.36 -4.34 -15.02
CA THR A 150 15.29 -4.77 -13.61
C THR A 150 13.87 -4.67 -13.08
N LEU A 151 13.20 -3.54 -13.32
CA LEU A 151 11.80 -3.37 -12.94
C LEU A 151 10.91 -4.41 -13.64
N ARG A 152 11.06 -4.63 -14.95
CA ARG A 152 10.28 -5.66 -15.67
C ARG A 152 10.47 -7.08 -15.13
N ARG A 153 11.67 -7.45 -14.68
CA ARG A 153 11.92 -8.77 -14.08
C ARG A 153 11.19 -8.93 -12.74
N GLN A 154 11.15 -7.87 -11.93
CA GLN A 154 10.38 -7.84 -10.69
C GLN A 154 8.86 -7.77 -10.94
N HIS A 155 8.45 -7.16 -12.06
CA HIS A 155 7.07 -7.06 -12.54
C HIS A 155 6.69 -8.18 -13.52
N THR A 156 6.94 -9.45 -13.18
CA THR A 156 6.82 -10.59 -14.14
C THR A 156 5.42 -10.75 -14.76
N VAL A 157 4.37 -10.13 -14.20
CA VAL A 157 2.98 -10.32 -14.64
C VAL A 157 2.41 -9.15 -15.48
N VAL A 158 2.94 -7.93 -15.37
CA VAL A 158 2.31 -6.75 -16.02
C VAL A 158 3.14 -6.22 -17.20
N GLN A 159 3.10 -6.95 -18.31
CA GLN A 159 3.63 -6.46 -19.60
C GLN A 159 2.62 -5.61 -20.38
N VAL A 160 1.36 -5.59 -19.95
CA VAL A 160 0.28 -4.84 -20.59
C VAL A 160 0.12 -3.49 -19.89
N PRO A 161 0.00 -2.37 -20.62
CA PRO A 161 -0.31 -1.09 -20.01
C PRO A 161 -1.59 -1.18 -19.17
N PHE A 162 -1.54 -0.79 -17.89
CA PHE A 162 -2.67 -0.90 -16.96
C PHE A 162 -3.96 -0.22 -17.44
N HIS A 163 -3.87 0.76 -18.34
CA HIS A 163 -5.04 1.39 -18.95
C HIS A 163 -5.85 0.44 -19.87
N LYS A 164 -5.25 -0.65 -20.37
CA LYS A 164 -5.89 -1.64 -21.24
C LYS A 164 -6.41 -2.88 -20.50
N LEU A 165 -6.07 -3.05 -19.23
CA LEU A 165 -6.49 -4.21 -18.44
C LEU A 165 -7.96 -4.10 -18.04
N THR A 166 -8.66 -5.23 -17.99
CA THR A 166 -9.98 -5.34 -17.32
C THR A 166 -9.80 -5.28 -15.81
N TRP A 167 -10.85 -5.02 -15.04
CA TRP A 167 -10.70 -4.93 -13.58
C TRP A 167 -10.32 -6.26 -12.92
N GLU A 168 -10.85 -7.38 -13.40
CA GLU A 168 -10.46 -8.72 -12.92
C GLU A 168 -8.95 -8.95 -13.10
N GLN A 169 -8.40 -8.52 -14.24
CA GLN A 169 -6.97 -8.54 -14.47
C GLN A 169 -6.23 -7.53 -13.58
N VAL A 170 -6.80 -6.37 -13.28
CA VAL A 170 -6.19 -5.42 -12.33
C VAL A 170 -6.15 -5.99 -10.92
N ASP A 171 -7.14 -6.78 -10.51
CA ASP A 171 -7.23 -7.37 -9.17
C ASP A 171 -6.15 -8.43 -8.92
N ASP A 172 -5.88 -9.28 -9.91
CA ASP A 172 -4.76 -10.24 -9.87
C ASP A 172 -3.41 -9.52 -9.95
N ASN A 173 -3.35 -8.43 -10.71
CA ASN A 173 -2.12 -7.68 -10.96
C ASN A 173 -1.79 -6.66 -9.88
N ILE A 174 -2.76 -6.21 -9.05
CA ILE A 174 -2.52 -5.18 -8.05
C ILE A 174 -1.61 -5.70 -6.95
N GLN A 175 -1.77 -6.97 -6.53
CA GLN A 175 -0.90 -7.57 -5.51
C GLN A 175 0.54 -7.72 -6.00
N SER A 176 0.72 -8.17 -7.26
CA SER A 176 2.04 -8.22 -7.90
C SER A 176 2.63 -6.82 -8.06
N TRP A 177 1.80 -5.83 -8.41
CA TRP A 177 2.24 -4.43 -8.49
C TRP A 177 2.63 -3.87 -7.11
N LEU A 178 1.87 -4.14 -6.05
CA LEU A 178 2.16 -3.67 -4.69
C LEU A 178 3.52 -4.20 -4.22
N ALA A 179 3.78 -5.50 -4.41
CA ALA A 179 5.06 -6.11 -4.07
C ALA A 179 6.22 -5.49 -4.86
N ALA A 180 6.04 -5.33 -6.17
CA ALA A 180 7.08 -4.77 -7.04
C ALA A 180 7.31 -3.26 -6.81
N ALA A 181 6.26 -2.49 -6.52
CA ALA A 181 6.37 -1.06 -6.21
C ALA A 181 7.14 -0.84 -4.90
N ARG A 182 6.85 -1.64 -3.85
CA ARG A 182 7.63 -1.62 -2.61
C ARG A 182 9.12 -1.83 -2.87
N ILE A 183 9.47 -2.92 -3.57
CA ILE A 183 10.87 -3.24 -3.91
C ILE A 183 11.50 -2.12 -4.77
N ALA A 184 10.77 -1.61 -5.76
CA ALA A 184 11.27 -0.58 -6.66
C ALA A 184 11.68 0.69 -5.89
N PHE A 185 10.79 1.19 -5.02
CA PHE A 185 11.01 2.41 -4.25
C PHE A 185 11.91 2.22 -3.04
N SER A 186 11.93 1.04 -2.41
CA SER A 186 12.77 0.78 -1.24
C SER A 186 14.18 0.28 -1.55
N SER A 187 14.44 -0.18 -2.78
CA SER A 187 15.75 -0.78 -3.11
C SER A 187 16.29 -0.39 -4.48
N VAL A 188 15.47 -0.40 -5.53
CA VAL A 188 15.97 -0.21 -6.90
C VAL A 188 16.32 1.26 -7.18
N PHE A 189 15.42 2.19 -6.87
CA PHE A 189 15.69 3.63 -7.05
C PHE A 189 16.78 4.14 -6.10
N PRO A 190 16.82 3.78 -4.80
CA PRO A 190 17.96 4.10 -3.93
C PRO A 190 19.31 3.63 -4.49
N ALA A 191 19.38 2.39 -4.98
CA ALA A 191 20.61 1.85 -5.56
C ALA A 191 21.03 2.57 -6.85
N GLU A 192 20.06 3.03 -7.65
CA GLU A 192 20.35 3.84 -8.84
C GLU A 192 20.85 5.24 -8.46
N LYS A 193 20.27 5.87 -7.43
CA LYS A 193 20.74 7.15 -6.89
C LYS A 193 22.17 7.05 -6.38
N GLU A 194 22.46 6.02 -5.59
CA GLU A 194 23.81 5.75 -5.07
C GLU A 194 24.82 5.58 -6.23
N LEU A 195 24.42 4.91 -7.31
CA LEU A 195 25.27 4.74 -8.50
C LEU A 195 25.54 6.09 -9.18
N CYS A 196 24.51 6.92 -9.41
CA CYS A 196 24.69 8.25 -9.98
C CYS A 196 25.61 9.12 -9.12
N ASP A 197 25.42 9.11 -7.80
CA ASP A 197 26.22 9.90 -6.86
C ASP A 197 27.66 9.42 -6.78
N THR A 198 27.86 8.10 -6.87
CA THR A 198 29.19 7.48 -6.92
C THR A 198 29.93 7.89 -8.19
N VAL A 199 29.28 7.85 -9.35
CA VAL A 199 29.92 8.08 -10.66
C VAL A 199 30.18 9.57 -10.91
N PHE A 200 29.27 10.44 -10.49
CA PHE A 200 29.36 11.89 -10.70
C PHE A 200 29.72 12.66 -9.42
N ALA A 201 30.50 12.04 -8.53
CA ALA A 201 30.87 12.62 -7.23
C ALA A 201 31.57 13.99 -7.34
N GLY A 202 32.17 14.32 -8.49
CA GLY A 202 32.79 15.62 -8.76
C GLY A 202 31.80 16.78 -8.94
N ASP A 203 30.54 16.51 -9.30
CA ASP A 203 29.48 17.52 -9.44
C ASP A 203 28.10 16.90 -9.11
N ALA A 204 27.65 17.12 -7.88
CA ALA A 204 26.37 16.60 -7.39
C ALA A 204 25.18 17.05 -8.25
N SER A 205 25.22 18.24 -8.85
CA SER A 205 24.13 18.75 -9.69
C SER A 205 23.98 17.94 -10.98
N VAL A 206 25.10 17.46 -11.54
CA VAL A 206 25.12 16.56 -12.69
C VAL A 206 24.59 15.18 -12.28
N GLY A 207 25.01 14.66 -11.13
CA GLY A 207 24.52 13.39 -10.58
C GLY A 207 23.00 13.38 -10.42
N ASP A 208 22.45 14.42 -9.80
CA ASP A 208 21.00 14.59 -9.60
C ASP A 208 20.25 14.69 -10.95
N ALA A 209 20.75 15.51 -11.89
CA ALA A 209 20.13 15.66 -13.21
C ALA A 209 20.19 14.37 -14.06
N VAL A 210 21.23 13.55 -13.87
CA VAL A 210 21.33 12.24 -14.53
C VAL A 210 20.36 11.24 -13.90
N PHE A 211 20.29 11.20 -12.57
CA PHE A 211 19.35 10.34 -11.85
C PHE A 211 17.90 10.67 -12.23
N GLU A 212 17.52 11.94 -12.19
CA GLU A 212 16.16 12.38 -12.55
C GLU A 212 15.77 11.93 -13.96
N ASP A 213 16.67 12.09 -14.92
CA ASP A 213 16.46 11.70 -16.32
C ASP A 213 16.29 10.18 -16.50
N VAL A 214 17.02 9.38 -15.72
CA VAL A 214 16.96 7.91 -15.78
C VAL A 214 15.72 7.37 -15.05
N ALA A 215 15.42 7.91 -13.86
CA ALA A 215 14.47 7.33 -12.93
C ALA A 215 13.04 7.90 -13.06
N ASN A 216 12.87 9.20 -13.34
CA ASN A 216 11.56 9.87 -13.23
C ASN A 216 10.49 9.23 -14.11
N ASN A 217 10.82 8.84 -15.35
CA ASN A 217 9.85 8.22 -16.24
C ASN A 217 9.37 6.86 -15.69
N GLN A 218 10.29 6.03 -15.17
CA GLN A 218 9.92 4.73 -14.60
C GLN A 218 9.11 4.90 -13.31
N ALA A 219 9.50 5.82 -12.42
CA ALA A 219 8.77 6.13 -11.21
C ALA A 219 7.36 6.67 -11.52
N ALA A 220 7.23 7.58 -12.49
CA ALA A 220 5.95 8.11 -12.93
C ALA A 220 5.04 7.01 -13.52
N ASN A 221 5.60 6.08 -14.29
CA ASN A 221 4.84 4.95 -14.82
C ASN A 221 4.32 4.03 -13.71
N LEU A 222 5.13 3.75 -12.68
CA LEU A 222 4.69 2.98 -11.51
C LEU A 222 3.56 3.67 -10.75
N LEU A 223 3.66 4.98 -10.52
CA LEU A 223 2.61 5.75 -9.84
C LEU A 223 1.34 5.89 -10.69
N ALA A 224 1.46 5.99 -12.01
CA ALA A 224 0.31 6.05 -12.92
C ALA A 224 -0.56 4.79 -12.84
N VAL A 225 0.04 3.63 -12.52
CA VAL A 225 -0.71 2.40 -12.24
C VAL A 225 -1.59 2.55 -11.00
N ALA A 226 -1.02 3.04 -9.89
CA ALA A 226 -1.76 3.28 -8.66
C ALA A 226 -2.94 4.23 -8.90
N GLU A 227 -2.69 5.33 -9.60
CA GLU A 227 -3.72 6.32 -9.96
C GLU A 227 -4.84 5.70 -10.81
N ALA A 228 -4.48 4.88 -11.81
CA ALA A 228 -5.47 4.21 -12.65
C ALA A 228 -6.32 3.19 -11.86
N ALA A 229 -5.70 2.45 -10.93
CA ALA A 229 -6.39 1.53 -10.06
C ALA A 229 -7.40 2.26 -9.15
N VAL A 230 -6.96 3.34 -8.48
CA VAL A 230 -7.80 4.18 -7.62
C VAL A 230 -8.96 4.81 -8.41
N ALA A 231 -8.69 5.37 -9.60
CA ALA A 231 -9.70 5.99 -10.43
C ALA A 231 -10.80 5.00 -10.88
N ARG A 232 -10.44 3.74 -11.14
CA ARG A 232 -11.38 2.68 -11.49
C ARG A 232 -12.18 2.19 -10.29
N ALA A 233 -11.55 2.07 -9.13
CA ALA A 233 -12.21 1.65 -7.90
C ALA A 233 -13.28 2.66 -7.43
N ARG A 234 -13.07 3.97 -7.67
CA ARG A 234 -14.09 5.01 -7.40
C ARG A 234 -15.45 4.74 -8.08
N ARG A 235 -15.47 3.95 -9.15
CA ARG A 235 -16.69 3.61 -9.91
C ARG A 235 -17.44 2.38 -9.37
N ALA A 236 -16.89 1.68 -8.37
CA ALA A 236 -17.41 0.40 -7.86
C ALA A 236 -17.05 0.22 -6.36
N PRO A 237 -17.96 0.54 -5.42
CA PRO A 237 -17.72 0.57 -3.97
C PRO A 237 -17.25 -0.76 -3.35
N GLU A 238 -17.59 -1.89 -3.97
CA GLU A 238 -17.16 -3.23 -3.56
C GLU A 238 -15.64 -3.44 -3.62
N ARG A 239 -14.90 -2.48 -4.19
CA ARG A 239 -13.45 -2.51 -4.37
C ARG A 239 -12.68 -1.69 -3.33
N LEU A 240 -13.35 -1.26 -2.24
CA LEU A 240 -12.73 -0.49 -1.16
C LEU A 240 -11.43 -1.11 -0.65
N PHE A 241 -11.40 -2.42 -0.41
CA PHE A 241 -10.21 -3.11 0.12
C PHE A 241 -8.96 -2.93 -0.75
N ARG A 242 -9.11 -2.97 -2.08
CA ARG A 242 -7.97 -2.73 -2.99
C ARG A 242 -7.53 -1.28 -3.02
N VAL A 243 -8.43 -0.33 -2.80
CA VAL A 243 -8.07 1.09 -2.61
C VAL A 243 -7.27 1.27 -1.32
N LEU A 244 -7.69 0.60 -0.25
CA LEU A 244 -6.98 0.60 1.03
C LEU A 244 -5.59 -0.05 0.91
N ASP A 245 -5.47 -1.17 0.18
CA ASP A 245 -4.16 -1.79 -0.10
C ASP A 245 -3.21 -0.82 -0.82
N VAL A 246 -3.71 -0.11 -1.85
CA VAL A 246 -2.92 0.89 -2.59
C VAL A 246 -2.58 2.09 -1.71
N HIS A 247 -3.53 2.58 -0.91
CA HIS A 247 -3.29 3.66 0.04
C HIS A 247 -2.17 3.31 1.03
N ASP A 248 -2.20 2.10 1.57
CA ASP A 248 -1.21 1.64 2.56
C ASP A 248 0.17 1.45 1.94
N ALA A 249 0.27 0.83 0.76
CA ALA A 249 1.55 0.74 0.06
C ALA A 249 2.10 2.11 -0.32
N LEU A 250 1.25 3.05 -0.79
CA LEU A 250 1.68 4.42 -1.06
C LEU A 250 2.16 5.13 0.20
N THR A 251 1.49 4.92 1.34
CA THR A 251 1.91 5.48 2.64
C THR A 251 3.28 4.94 3.06
N GLU A 252 3.51 3.64 2.87
CA GLU A 252 4.75 2.96 3.24
C GLU A 252 5.95 3.43 2.39
N ILE A 253 5.77 3.61 1.08
CA ILE A 253 6.86 4.00 0.17
C ILE A 253 7.09 5.52 0.09
N LEU A 254 6.15 6.35 0.55
CA LEU A 254 6.23 7.80 0.42
C LEU A 254 7.50 8.40 1.07
N PRO A 255 7.93 8.00 2.28
CA PRO A 255 9.16 8.51 2.87
C PRO A 255 10.41 8.21 2.02
N GLU A 256 10.48 7.01 1.43
CA GLU A 256 11.57 6.62 0.53
C GLU A 256 11.57 7.44 -0.75
N ILE A 257 10.38 7.70 -1.33
CA ILE A 257 10.24 8.58 -2.50
C ILE A 257 10.76 9.98 -2.19
N MET A 258 10.37 10.54 -1.04
CA MET A 258 10.81 11.86 -0.59
C MET A 258 12.31 11.91 -0.36
N SER A 259 12.90 10.86 0.23
CA SER A 259 14.34 10.78 0.45
C SER A 259 15.16 10.66 -0.85
N VAL A 260 14.69 9.87 -1.82
CA VAL A 260 15.46 9.56 -3.04
C VAL A 260 15.27 10.61 -4.14
N PHE A 261 14.04 11.07 -4.36
CA PHE A 261 13.71 12.02 -5.43
C PHE A 261 13.65 13.47 -4.94
N GLY A 262 13.51 13.67 -3.62
CA GLY A 262 13.33 14.98 -3.01
C GLY A 262 11.87 15.44 -2.95
N ASP A 263 11.53 16.15 -1.88
CA ASP A 263 10.17 16.61 -1.55
C ASP A 263 9.49 17.44 -2.66
N ARG A 264 10.30 18.18 -3.44
CA ARG A 264 9.81 19.10 -4.47
C ARG A 264 9.70 18.46 -5.85
N SER A 265 10.11 17.19 -5.99
CA SER A 265 10.08 16.47 -7.26
C SER A 265 8.65 16.25 -7.75
N GLU A 266 8.51 16.11 -9.07
CA GLU A 266 7.21 15.76 -9.66
C GLU A 266 6.75 14.36 -9.24
N VAL A 267 7.70 13.44 -9.00
CA VAL A 267 7.42 12.08 -8.50
C VAL A 267 6.82 12.15 -7.08
N ALA A 268 7.41 12.92 -6.17
CA ALA A 268 6.88 13.10 -4.82
C ALA A 268 5.49 13.76 -4.84
N LYS A 269 5.30 14.83 -5.62
CA LYS A 269 3.98 15.48 -5.78
C LYS A 269 2.93 14.52 -6.31
N ARG A 270 3.29 13.69 -7.29
CA ARG A 270 2.40 12.67 -7.87
C ARG A 270 2.05 11.60 -6.85
N ALA A 271 3.03 11.10 -6.09
CA ALA A 271 2.80 10.13 -5.01
C ALA A 271 1.85 10.68 -3.94
N CYS A 272 2.08 11.91 -3.46
CA CYS A 272 1.18 12.60 -2.53
C CYS A 272 -0.23 12.76 -3.11
N SER A 273 -0.35 13.16 -4.38
CA SER A 273 -1.65 13.29 -5.05
C SER A 273 -2.37 11.95 -5.19
N ALA A 274 -1.66 10.89 -5.54
CA ALA A 274 -2.21 9.54 -5.65
C ALA A 274 -2.69 9.02 -4.29
N LEU A 275 -1.90 9.24 -3.23
CA LEU A 275 -2.25 8.88 -1.85
C LEU A 275 -3.52 9.61 -1.40
N PHE A 276 -3.58 10.93 -1.62
CA PHE A 276 -4.75 11.74 -1.28
C PHE A 276 -6.00 11.26 -2.02
N LYS A 277 -5.89 11.01 -3.34
CA LYS A 277 -6.99 10.49 -4.16
C LYS A 277 -7.45 9.09 -3.72
N ALA A 278 -6.53 8.25 -3.26
CA ALA A 278 -6.86 6.94 -2.69
C ALA A 278 -7.70 7.11 -1.41
N GLY A 279 -7.29 8.01 -0.52
CA GLY A 279 -8.05 8.37 0.68
C GLY A 279 -9.43 8.95 0.35
N GLU A 280 -9.55 9.83 -0.65
CA GLU A 280 -10.85 10.32 -1.13
C GLU A 280 -11.75 9.22 -1.68
N ALA A 281 -11.19 8.29 -2.46
CA ALA A 281 -11.95 7.17 -3.03
C ALA A 281 -12.44 6.21 -1.94
N ALA A 282 -11.61 5.92 -0.93
CA ALA A 282 -11.99 5.11 0.21
C ALA A 282 -13.13 5.76 1.01
N ARG A 283 -13.02 7.06 1.32
CA ARG A 283 -14.09 7.82 1.99
C ARG A 283 -15.39 7.84 1.18
N GLY A 284 -15.29 8.05 -0.13
CA GLY A 284 -16.45 8.00 -1.03
C GLY A 284 -17.14 6.64 -1.02
N ALA A 285 -16.37 5.55 -1.00
CA ALA A 285 -16.93 4.19 -0.90
C ALA A 285 -17.60 3.94 0.47
N LEU A 286 -17.01 4.38 1.57
CA LEU A 286 -17.60 4.28 2.91
C LEU A 286 -18.89 5.10 3.04
N ALA A 287 -18.90 6.33 2.51
CA ALA A 287 -20.12 7.15 2.46
C ALA A 287 -21.21 6.52 1.58
N ASN A 288 -20.85 5.89 0.47
CA ASN A 288 -21.80 5.15 -0.36
C ASN A 288 -22.36 3.91 0.36
N LEU A 289 -21.54 3.19 1.14
CA LEU A 289 -21.97 2.08 1.96
C LEU A 289 -22.96 2.54 3.04
N GLU A 290 -22.66 3.63 3.75
CA GLU A 290 -23.57 4.25 4.73
C GLU A 290 -24.92 4.56 4.09
N VAL A 291 -24.92 5.29 2.96
CA VAL A 291 -26.13 5.64 2.21
C VAL A 291 -26.89 4.39 1.73
N ALA A 292 -26.18 3.33 1.31
CA ALA A 292 -26.80 2.08 0.88
C ALA A 292 -27.52 1.38 2.05
N ILE A 293 -26.90 1.33 3.23
CA ILE A 293 -27.52 0.77 4.45
C ILE A 293 -28.77 1.58 4.81
N GLU A 294 -28.68 2.90 4.82
CA GLU A 294 -29.81 3.79 5.14
C GLU A 294 -30.96 3.64 4.14
N LYS A 295 -30.66 3.57 2.85
CA LYS A 295 -31.66 3.51 1.78
C LYS A 295 -32.21 2.11 1.52
N GLU A 296 -31.68 1.07 2.16
CA GLU A 296 -32.06 -0.32 1.89
C GLU A 296 -33.60 -0.50 1.87
N PRO A 297 -34.20 -0.76 0.69
CA PRO A 297 -35.64 -0.74 0.48
C PRO A 297 -36.23 -2.12 0.78
N SER A 298 -36.40 -2.44 2.06
CA SER A 298 -37.15 -3.62 2.45
C SER A 298 -38.03 -3.34 3.66
N LYS A 299 -39.35 -3.36 3.42
CA LYS A 299 -40.37 -3.52 4.46
C LYS A 299 -40.65 -4.99 4.77
N ALA A 300 -40.00 -5.92 4.07
CA ALA A 300 -40.19 -7.33 4.29
C ALA A 300 -39.58 -7.70 5.65
N THR A 301 -40.44 -8.11 6.57
CA THR A 301 -40.03 -8.67 7.85
C THR A 301 -39.44 -10.05 7.63
N VAL A 302 -38.40 -10.39 8.39
CA VAL A 302 -37.84 -11.74 8.37
C VAL A 302 -38.84 -12.65 9.07
N ALA A 303 -39.37 -13.63 8.33
CA ALA A 303 -40.28 -14.62 8.90
C ALA A 303 -39.62 -15.28 10.12
N GLY A 304 -40.34 -15.32 11.24
CA GLY A 304 -39.84 -15.89 12.50
C GLY A 304 -38.88 -15.00 13.30
N GLY A 305 -38.56 -13.78 12.84
CA GLY A 305 -37.77 -12.81 13.61
C GLY A 305 -36.28 -13.13 13.71
N GLY A 306 -35.72 -13.95 12.81
CA GLY A 306 -34.29 -14.26 12.77
C GLY A 306 -33.40 -13.06 12.40
N VAL A 307 -32.09 -13.29 12.36
CA VAL A 307 -31.10 -12.28 11.95
C VAL A 307 -31.35 -11.82 10.52
N HIS A 308 -31.39 -10.51 10.30
CA HIS A 308 -31.68 -9.92 8.99
C HIS A 308 -30.50 -10.11 8.03
N PRO A 309 -30.74 -10.40 6.72
CA PRO A 309 -29.67 -10.55 5.73
C PRO A 309 -28.72 -9.35 5.64
N LEU A 310 -29.26 -8.12 5.69
CA LEU A 310 -28.48 -6.88 5.79
C LEU A 310 -27.49 -6.91 6.98
N THR A 311 -27.93 -7.33 8.17
CA THR A 311 -27.06 -7.43 9.35
C THR A 311 -25.91 -8.41 9.11
N ARG A 312 -26.20 -9.57 8.51
CA ARG A 312 -25.16 -10.54 8.15
C ARG A 312 -24.16 -9.96 7.16
N TYR A 313 -24.65 -9.33 6.10
CA TYR A 313 -23.82 -8.74 5.05
C TYR A 313 -22.91 -7.65 5.61
N VAL A 314 -23.49 -6.65 6.28
CA VAL A 314 -22.74 -5.49 6.80
C VAL A 314 -21.74 -5.94 7.86
N MET A 315 -22.12 -6.77 8.83
CA MET A 315 -21.17 -7.19 9.86
C MET A 315 -20.03 -8.04 9.29
N ASN A 316 -20.29 -8.91 8.30
CA ASN A 316 -19.21 -9.65 7.65
C ASN A 316 -18.26 -8.70 6.90
N TYR A 317 -18.80 -7.69 6.22
CA TYR A 317 -18.00 -6.65 5.58
C TYR A 317 -17.15 -5.87 6.58
N LEU A 318 -17.73 -5.48 7.72
CA LEU A 318 -17.02 -4.74 8.76
C LEU A 318 -15.93 -5.55 9.45
N VAL A 319 -16.12 -6.87 9.60
CA VAL A 319 -15.05 -7.76 10.08
C VAL A 319 -13.86 -7.77 9.13
N PHE A 320 -14.07 -7.78 7.81
CA PHE A 320 -12.95 -7.63 6.85
C PHE A 320 -12.34 -6.23 6.87
N LEU A 321 -13.13 -5.20 7.14
CA LEU A 321 -12.64 -3.83 7.24
C LEU A 321 -11.76 -3.60 8.47
N ALA A 322 -11.91 -4.41 9.51
CA ALA A 322 -11.09 -4.32 10.73
C ALA A 322 -9.59 -4.50 10.46
N ASP A 323 -9.21 -5.33 9.48
CA ASP A 323 -7.80 -5.49 9.08
C ASP A 323 -7.16 -4.19 8.55
N TYR A 324 -7.99 -3.20 8.20
CA TYR A 324 -7.58 -1.91 7.64
C TYR A 324 -7.82 -0.73 8.58
N GLU A 325 -8.03 -0.95 9.88
CA GLU A 325 -8.29 0.11 10.85
C GLU A 325 -7.18 1.18 10.85
N GLY A 326 -5.92 0.76 10.82
CA GLY A 326 -4.80 1.70 10.74
C GLY A 326 -4.81 2.55 9.45
N ALA A 327 -5.30 2.01 8.34
CA ALA A 327 -5.48 2.75 7.09
C ALA A 327 -6.60 3.80 7.23
N LEU A 328 -7.73 3.41 7.85
CA LEU A 328 -8.85 4.29 8.12
C LEU A 328 -8.46 5.45 9.04
N ASP A 329 -7.69 5.18 10.09
CA ASP A 329 -7.20 6.22 11.01
C ASP A 329 -6.36 7.27 10.29
N ARG A 330 -5.44 6.84 9.41
CA ARG A 330 -4.63 7.75 8.58
C ARG A 330 -5.50 8.57 7.64
N ILE A 331 -6.48 7.95 6.99
CA ILE A 331 -7.42 8.62 6.08
C ILE A 331 -8.27 9.66 6.83
N ASN A 332 -8.71 9.33 8.05
CA ASN A 332 -9.48 10.23 8.90
C ASN A 332 -8.63 11.42 9.39
N GLN A 333 -7.37 11.19 9.77
CA GLN A 333 -6.44 12.26 10.19
C GLN A 333 -6.16 13.28 9.07
N GLN A 334 -6.11 12.85 7.81
CA GLN A 334 -5.87 13.73 6.66
C GLN A 334 -6.97 14.80 6.46
N GLN A 335 -8.18 14.60 7.00
CA GLN A 335 -9.30 15.52 6.77
C GLN A 335 -9.31 16.72 7.74
N GLY A 336 -8.62 16.64 8.88
CA GLY A 336 -8.58 17.71 9.89
C GLY A 336 -9.93 18.08 10.52
N SER A 337 -11.03 17.37 10.18
CA SER A 337 -12.37 17.61 10.74
C SER A 337 -12.92 16.34 11.40
N PRO A 338 -13.27 16.39 12.70
CA PRO A 338 -13.80 15.26 13.45
C PRO A 338 -15.28 14.95 13.17
N GLU A 339 -16.00 15.78 12.39
CA GLU A 339 -17.47 15.67 12.25
C GLU A 339 -17.94 14.40 11.51
N ARG A 340 -17.08 13.75 10.72
CA ARG A 340 -17.39 12.48 10.03
C ARG A 340 -16.15 11.58 9.98
N SER A 341 -15.71 11.10 11.14
CA SER A 341 -14.76 9.99 11.19
C SER A 341 -15.48 8.72 10.77
N TRP A 342 -15.09 8.12 9.64
CA TRP A 342 -15.63 6.82 9.23
C TRP A 342 -14.95 5.74 10.08
N SER A 343 -15.62 5.35 11.16
CA SER A 343 -15.21 4.22 12.00
C SER A 343 -16.15 3.03 11.79
N ILE A 344 -15.66 1.84 12.14
CA ILE A 344 -16.49 0.64 12.17
C ILE A 344 -17.67 0.84 13.12
N GLY A 345 -17.44 1.42 14.30
CA GLY A 345 -18.49 1.75 15.26
C GLY A 345 -19.60 2.65 14.68
N TRP A 346 -19.24 3.65 13.87
CA TRP A 346 -20.23 4.49 13.18
C TRP A 346 -21.11 3.68 12.23
N LEU A 347 -20.50 2.83 11.39
CA LEU A 347 -21.25 1.99 10.44
C LEU A 347 -22.14 0.96 11.15
N VAL A 348 -21.72 0.44 12.31
CA VAL A 348 -22.56 -0.40 13.18
C VAL A 348 -23.77 0.39 13.69
N GLN A 349 -23.59 1.62 14.16
CA GLN A 349 -24.71 2.45 14.58
C GLN A 349 -25.71 2.73 13.46
N VAL A 350 -25.23 3.03 12.25
CA VAL A 350 -26.06 3.23 11.05
C VAL A 350 -26.87 1.96 10.75
N LEU A 351 -26.22 0.79 10.78
CA LEU A 351 -26.88 -0.50 10.63
C LEU A 351 -27.96 -0.69 11.70
N MET A 352 -27.64 -0.46 12.98
CA MET A 352 -28.57 -0.69 14.09
C MET A 352 -29.80 0.22 14.01
N ARG A 353 -29.63 1.52 13.67
CA ARG A 353 -30.75 2.43 13.41
C ARG A 353 -31.66 1.92 12.29
N LYS A 354 -31.07 1.38 11.22
CA LYS A 354 -31.85 0.79 10.12
C LYS A 354 -32.59 -0.47 10.53
N ILE A 355 -31.97 -1.34 11.32
CA ILE A 355 -32.60 -2.57 11.83
C ILE A 355 -33.74 -2.23 12.81
N GLU A 356 -33.57 -1.22 13.66
CA GLU A 356 -34.62 -0.73 14.56
C GLU A 356 -35.83 -0.19 13.78
N ALA A 357 -35.59 0.62 12.74
CA ALA A 357 -36.66 1.09 11.85
C ALA A 357 -37.42 -0.09 11.20
N LYS A 358 -36.72 -1.16 10.82
CA LYS A 358 -37.36 -2.39 10.31
C LYS A 358 -38.13 -3.15 11.39
N ALA A 359 -37.63 -3.18 12.62
CA ALA A 359 -38.32 -3.79 13.76
C ALA A 359 -39.69 -3.14 14.00
N GLY A 360 -39.82 -1.83 13.75
CA GLY A 360 -41.10 -1.11 13.79
C GLY A 360 -42.20 -1.68 12.88
N SER A 361 -41.85 -2.45 11.83
CA SER A 361 -42.82 -3.05 10.89
C SER A 361 -43.49 -4.33 11.41
N TYR A 362 -42.97 -4.94 12.49
CA TYR A 362 -43.61 -6.10 13.11
C TYR A 362 -44.84 -5.67 13.91
N ARG A 363 -45.98 -6.33 13.71
CA ARG A 363 -47.22 -6.06 14.47
C ARG A 363 -47.16 -6.57 15.90
N GLU A 364 -46.66 -7.79 16.09
CA GLU A 364 -46.56 -8.44 17.40
C GLU A 364 -45.33 -7.91 18.15
N ALA A 365 -45.53 -7.33 19.33
CA ALA A 365 -44.46 -6.69 20.11
C ALA A 365 -43.39 -7.69 20.56
N ALA A 366 -43.81 -8.91 20.92
CA ALA A 366 -42.89 -9.98 21.29
C ALA A 366 -41.98 -10.38 20.11
N LEU A 367 -42.52 -10.50 18.89
CA LEU A 367 -41.74 -10.81 17.70
C LEU A 367 -40.78 -9.68 17.33
N ARG A 368 -41.19 -8.42 17.54
CA ARG A 368 -40.31 -7.24 17.38
C ARG A 368 -39.09 -7.31 18.30
N HIS A 369 -39.31 -7.59 19.58
CA HIS A 369 -38.23 -7.68 20.56
C HIS A 369 -37.33 -8.90 20.31
N LEU A 370 -37.89 -10.05 19.91
CA LEU A 370 -37.10 -11.21 19.48
C LEU A 370 -36.20 -10.85 18.28
N PHE A 371 -36.75 -10.17 17.27
CA PHE A 371 -35.99 -9.73 16.12
C PHE A 371 -34.83 -8.81 16.50
N MET A 372 -35.07 -7.82 17.37
CA MET A 372 -34.00 -6.96 17.87
C MET A 372 -32.97 -7.75 18.66
N ALA A 373 -33.40 -8.64 19.56
CA ALA A 373 -32.50 -9.46 20.37
C ALA A 373 -31.57 -10.32 19.49
N ASN A 374 -32.12 -10.96 18.45
CA ASN A 374 -31.34 -11.76 17.52
C ASN A 374 -30.30 -10.94 16.74
N ASN A 375 -30.69 -9.77 16.23
CA ASN A 375 -29.77 -8.94 15.43
C ASN A 375 -28.69 -8.31 16.31
N THR A 376 -29.03 -7.80 17.49
CA THR A 376 -28.06 -7.21 18.41
C THR A 376 -27.10 -8.27 18.96
N HIS A 377 -27.58 -9.48 19.30
CA HIS A 377 -26.73 -10.61 19.69
C HIS A 377 -25.73 -10.97 18.58
N TYR A 378 -26.21 -11.05 17.33
CA TYR A 378 -25.33 -11.32 16.20
C TYR A 378 -24.26 -10.24 16.00
N VAL A 379 -24.63 -8.96 16.14
CA VAL A 379 -23.68 -7.84 16.08
C VAL A 379 -22.65 -7.95 17.20
N ALA A 380 -23.08 -8.16 18.45
CA ALA A 380 -22.19 -8.31 19.60
C ALA A 380 -21.16 -9.44 19.38
N ARG A 381 -21.61 -10.59 18.89
CA ARG A 381 -20.72 -11.73 18.56
C ARG A 381 -19.71 -11.41 17.47
N LYS A 382 -20.07 -10.56 16.50
CA LYS A 382 -19.16 -10.14 15.43
C LYS A 382 -18.18 -9.08 15.91
N LEU A 383 -18.60 -8.17 16.78
CA LEU A 383 -17.73 -7.18 17.41
C LEU A 383 -16.69 -7.81 18.31
N ALA A 384 -17.03 -8.87 19.06
CA ALA A 384 -16.09 -9.61 19.89
C ALA A 384 -14.92 -10.26 19.12
N ILE A 385 -15.03 -10.37 17.78
CA ILE A 385 -13.96 -10.87 16.91
C ILE A 385 -12.99 -9.74 16.53
N ILE A 386 -13.42 -8.49 16.62
CA ILE A 386 -12.66 -7.30 16.24
C ILE A 386 -11.93 -6.78 17.49
N PRO A 387 -10.61 -7.00 17.62
CA PRO A 387 -9.90 -6.74 18.88
C PRO A 387 -9.91 -5.27 19.32
N SER A 388 -10.02 -4.34 18.37
CA SER A 388 -9.97 -2.91 18.62
C SER A 388 -11.28 -2.31 19.18
N LEU A 389 -12.38 -3.05 19.12
CA LEU A 389 -13.72 -2.60 19.52
C LEU A 389 -14.22 -3.30 20.79
N GLY A 390 -13.31 -3.78 21.64
CA GLY A 390 -13.64 -4.61 22.80
C GLY A 390 -14.66 -4.01 23.78
N ASP A 391 -14.76 -2.68 23.89
CA ASP A 391 -15.78 -2.05 24.74
C ASP A 391 -17.17 -1.98 24.06
N ASP A 392 -17.22 -1.93 22.73
CA ASP A 392 -18.46 -1.84 21.95
C ASP A 392 -19.23 -3.18 21.93
N ASP A 393 -18.54 -4.31 22.13
CA ASP A 393 -19.19 -5.63 22.22
C ASP A 393 -20.07 -5.76 23.49
N GLY A 394 -19.64 -5.17 24.60
CA GLY A 394 -20.32 -5.20 25.88
C GLY A 394 -21.62 -4.41 25.85
N GLU A 395 -21.59 -3.21 25.25
CA GLU A 395 -22.79 -2.41 25.05
C GLU A 395 -23.82 -3.15 24.18
N ALA A 396 -23.36 -3.81 23.11
CA ALA A 396 -24.21 -4.62 22.25
C ALA A 396 -24.78 -5.85 22.98
N GLN A 397 -23.99 -6.55 23.80
CA GLN A 397 -24.48 -7.66 24.63
C GLN A 397 -25.56 -7.20 25.62
N ASP A 398 -25.34 -6.08 26.30
CA ASP A 398 -26.31 -5.50 27.23
C ASP A 398 -27.60 -5.06 26.53
N ALA A 399 -27.48 -4.51 25.32
CA ALA A 399 -28.64 -4.20 24.48
C ALA A 399 -29.40 -5.47 24.07
N ALA A 400 -28.72 -6.55 23.70
CA ALA A 400 -29.35 -7.84 23.38
C ALA A 400 -30.11 -8.40 24.59
N ARG A 401 -29.51 -8.36 25.78
CA ARG A 401 -30.15 -8.78 27.03
C ARG A 401 -31.41 -7.98 27.34
N ARG A 402 -31.37 -6.65 27.20
CA ARG A 402 -32.56 -5.78 27.37
C ARG A 402 -33.69 -6.17 26.41
N HIS A 403 -33.37 -6.51 25.17
CA HIS A 403 -34.36 -6.98 24.20
C HIS A 403 -34.93 -8.36 24.56
N VAL A 404 -34.13 -9.29 25.10
CA VAL A 404 -34.61 -10.57 25.63
C VAL A 404 -35.62 -10.36 26.75
N GLU A 405 -35.32 -9.50 27.72
CA GLU A 405 -36.23 -9.20 28.83
C GLU A 405 -37.55 -8.57 28.36
N ALA A 406 -37.47 -7.66 27.39
CA ALA A 406 -38.65 -7.06 26.77
C ALA A 406 -39.49 -8.08 25.98
N TYR A 407 -38.83 -9.00 25.25
CA TYR A 407 -39.49 -10.12 24.58
C TYR A 407 -40.22 -11.00 25.59
N VAL A 408 -39.58 -11.43 26.68
CA VAL A 408 -40.21 -12.30 27.69
C VAL A 408 -41.44 -11.62 28.29
N ARG A 409 -41.33 -10.33 28.62
CA ARG A 409 -42.45 -9.53 29.15
C ARG A 409 -43.62 -9.45 28.18
N ALA A 410 -43.33 -9.28 26.88
CA ALA A 410 -44.37 -9.18 25.85
C ALA A 410 -44.99 -10.55 25.49
N ALA A 411 -44.17 -11.59 25.34
CA ALA A 411 -44.61 -12.93 24.93
C ALA A 411 -45.39 -13.64 26.04
N TRP A 412 -44.91 -13.54 27.28
CA TRP A 412 -45.46 -14.25 28.43
C TRP A 412 -46.29 -13.37 29.36
N GLY A 413 -46.45 -12.07 29.05
CA GLY A 413 -47.17 -11.14 29.91
C GLY A 413 -48.63 -11.53 30.19
N LYS A 414 -49.33 -12.10 29.20
CA LYS A 414 -50.70 -12.63 29.39
C LYS A 414 -50.72 -13.81 30.36
N VAL A 415 -49.80 -14.75 30.19
CA VAL A 415 -49.64 -15.91 31.09
C VAL A 415 -49.35 -15.43 32.52
N LEU A 416 -48.43 -14.47 32.68
CA LEU A 416 -48.09 -13.91 33.98
C LEU A 416 -49.26 -13.19 34.67
N LYS A 417 -50.12 -12.53 33.89
CA LYS A 417 -51.35 -11.90 34.40
C LYS A 417 -52.40 -12.92 34.82
N ALA A 418 -52.63 -13.95 33.99
CA ALA A 418 -53.54 -15.04 34.33
C ALA A 418 -53.09 -15.78 35.60
N ILE A 419 -51.77 -16.02 35.75
CA ILE A 419 -51.21 -16.64 36.97
C ILE A 419 -51.48 -15.77 38.20
N ALA A 420 -51.37 -14.44 38.06
CA ALA A 420 -51.64 -13.51 39.16
C ALA A 420 -53.13 -13.43 39.53
N ALA A 421 -54.04 -13.63 38.57
CA ALA A 421 -55.48 -13.69 38.79
C ALA A 421 -55.96 -15.02 39.42
N ALA A 422 -55.10 -16.05 39.41
CA ALA A 422 -55.38 -17.39 39.90
C ALA A 422 -56.53 -18.14 39.19
N ASP A 423 -56.86 -17.75 37.96
CA ASP A 423 -57.79 -18.48 37.10
C ASP A 423 -57.06 -19.62 36.36
N GLY A 424 -57.25 -20.85 36.83
CA GLY A 424 -56.49 -22.00 36.32
C GLY A 424 -56.76 -22.33 34.85
N VAL A 425 -57.98 -22.12 34.35
CA VAL A 425 -58.34 -22.44 32.95
C VAL A 425 -57.73 -21.39 32.01
N GLU A 426 -57.82 -20.11 32.39
CA GLU A 426 -57.25 -19.00 31.62
C GLU A 426 -55.71 -19.11 31.51
N VAL A 427 -55.04 -19.63 32.55
CA VAL A 427 -53.58 -19.81 32.54
C VAL A 427 -53.13 -20.84 31.51
N GLU A 428 -53.77 -22.02 31.44
CA GLU A 428 -53.37 -23.08 30.50
C GLU A 428 -53.64 -22.67 29.06
N GLU A 429 -54.77 -22.02 28.80
CA GLU A 429 -55.08 -21.49 27.49
C GLU A 429 -54.06 -20.41 27.09
N ALA A 430 -53.70 -19.50 28.01
CA ALA A 430 -52.70 -18.47 27.76
C ALA A 430 -51.31 -19.07 27.45
N VAL A 431 -50.91 -20.16 28.13
CA VAL A 431 -49.64 -20.86 27.85
C VAL A 431 -49.66 -21.45 26.45
N MET A 432 -50.72 -22.20 26.10
CA MET A 432 -50.84 -22.83 24.78
C MET A 432 -50.88 -21.81 23.65
N GLN A 433 -51.62 -20.70 23.84
CA GLN A 433 -51.65 -19.59 22.88
C GLN A 433 -50.28 -18.92 22.72
N ALA A 434 -49.56 -18.69 23.83
CA ALA A 434 -48.22 -18.10 23.78
C ALA A 434 -47.24 -18.98 23.01
N VAL A 435 -47.31 -20.30 23.18
CA VAL A 435 -46.44 -21.27 22.51
C VAL A 435 -46.79 -21.42 21.04
N ALA A 436 -48.08 -21.54 20.71
CA ALA A 436 -48.56 -21.62 19.33
C ALA A 436 -48.14 -20.39 18.50
N LYS A 437 -48.14 -19.19 19.11
CA LYS A 437 -47.63 -17.98 18.44
C LYS A 437 -46.14 -18.05 18.09
N GLN A 438 -45.37 -18.79 18.88
CA GLN A 438 -43.91 -18.85 18.82
C GLN A 438 -43.38 -20.06 18.05
N GLU A 439 -44.25 -20.95 17.59
CA GLU A 439 -43.88 -22.19 16.89
C GLU A 439 -42.96 -21.96 15.69
N LYS A 440 -43.17 -20.86 14.95
CA LYS A 440 -42.38 -20.51 13.76
C LYS A 440 -41.28 -19.48 14.04
N TRP A 441 -41.02 -19.15 15.30
CA TRP A 441 -40.03 -18.14 15.66
C TRP A 441 -38.64 -18.77 15.73
N VAL A 442 -37.63 -17.99 15.38
CA VAL A 442 -36.27 -18.47 15.15
C VAL A 442 -35.32 -17.67 16.04
N ALA A 443 -34.45 -18.36 16.77
CA ALA A 443 -33.33 -17.74 17.49
C ALA A 443 -32.13 -17.53 16.54
N ALA A 444 -31.26 -16.57 16.86
CA ALA A 444 -30.08 -16.26 16.03
C ALA A 444 -29.12 -17.46 15.89
N ASP A 445 -28.89 -18.16 17.01
CA ASP A 445 -28.07 -19.36 17.17
C ASP A 445 -28.54 -20.13 18.43
N GLU A 446 -27.91 -21.27 18.72
CA GLU A 446 -28.28 -22.12 19.87
C GLU A 446 -28.07 -21.41 21.22
N GLU A 447 -27.02 -20.60 21.33
CA GLU A 447 -26.72 -19.83 22.54
C GLU A 447 -27.85 -18.84 22.83
N MET A 448 -28.26 -18.06 21.83
CA MET A 448 -29.39 -17.15 21.95
C MET A 448 -30.69 -17.89 22.24
N GLY A 449 -30.90 -19.06 21.61
CA GLY A 449 -32.02 -19.93 21.90
C GLY A 449 -32.05 -20.40 23.36
N GLN A 450 -30.88 -20.73 23.93
CA GLN A 450 -30.75 -21.08 25.35
C GLN A 450 -31.04 -19.88 26.25
N VAL A 451 -30.52 -18.69 25.94
CA VAL A 451 -30.77 -17.45 26.70
C VAL A 451 -32.26 -17.11 26.73
N LEU A 452 -32.94 -17.17 25.58
CA LEU A 452 -34.38 -16.91 25.46
C LEU A 452 -35.21 -17.90 26.31
N ARG A 453 -34.89 -19.20 26.22
CA ARG A 453 -35.57 -20.26 26.99
C ARG A 453 -35.33 -20.10 28.49
N ALA A 454 -34.08 -19.88 28.91
CA ALA A 454 -33.73 -19.68 30.31
C ALA A 454 -34.46 -18.47 30.91
N ALA A 455 -34.51 -17.35 30.19
CA ALA A 455 -35.22 -16.15 30.62
C ALA A 455 -36.74 -16.37 30.75
N ALA A 456 -37.36 -17.07 29.79
CA ALA A 456 -38.78 -17.43 29.85
C ALA A 456 -39.08 -18.38 31.03
N THR A 457 -38.25 -19.42 31.22
CA THR A 457 -38.36 -20.36 32.35
C THR A 457 -38.26 -19.63 33.68
N ALA A 458 -37.26 -18.76 33.84
CA ALA A 458 -37.05 -17.99 35.07
C ALA A 458 -38.25 -17.06 35.38
N ALA A 459 -38.91 -16.53 34.36
CA ALA A 459 -40.05 -15.65 34.54
C ALA A 459 -41.35 -16.40 34.88
N VAL A 460 -41.63 -17.53 34.21
CA VAL A 460 -42.94 -18.21 34.25
C VAL A 460 -42.98 -19.34 35.28
N VAL A 461 -41.99 -20.23 35.29
CA VAL A 461 -42.04 -21.49 36.05
C VAL A 461 -42.13 -21.29 37.56
N PRO A 462 -41.35 -20.37 38.20
CA PRO A 462 -41.47 -20.15 39.64
C PRO A 462 -42.86 -19.67 40.06
N LYS A 463 -43.48 -18.79 39.27
CA LYS A 463 -44.83 -18.27 39.55
C LYS A 463 -45.90 -19.33 39.32
N TYR A 464 -45.77 -20.11 38.25
CA TYR A 464 -46.66 -21.24 37.98
C TYR A 464 -46.58 -22.31 39.08
N ARG A 465 -45.39 -22.61 39.63
CA ARG A 465 -45.23 -23.54 40.77
C ARG A 465 -45.98 -23.06 42.02
N VAL A 466 -46.08 -21.75 42.25
CA VAL A 466 -46.84 -21.21 43.38
C VAL A 466 -48.33 -21.38 43.15
N LEU A 467 -48.81 -21.10 41.93
CA LEU A 467 -50.21 -21.33 41.55
C LEU A 467 -50.58 -22.82 41.66
N TYR A 468 -49.76 -23.71 41.09
CA TYR A 468 -49.99 -25.16 41.13
C TYR A 468 -50.05 -25.71 42.55
N ARG A 469 -49.21 -25.20 43.48
CA ARG A 469 -49.31 -25.58 44.89
C ARG A 469 -50.63 -25.19 45.55
N ARG A 470 -51.28 -24.12 45.08
CA ARG A 470 -52.55 -23.64 45.63
C ARG A 470 -53.76 -24.27 44.93
N HIS A 471 -53.69 -24.50 43.62
CA HIS A 471 -54.84 -24.84 42.76
C HIS A 471 -54.58 -26.06 41.85
N GLY A 472 -53.57 -26.88 42.15
CA GLY A 472 -53.11 -27.95 41.27
C GLY A 472 -54.14 -29.04 40.90
N ALA A 473 -55.22 -29.19 41.68
CA ALA A 473 -56.30 -30.13 41.38
C ALA A 473 -57.14 -29.73 40.16
N THR A 474 -57.15 -28.45 39.77
CA THR A 474 -57.90 -27.94 38.62
C THR A 474 -57.04 -27.73 37.38
N LEU A 475 -55.72 -27.92 37.49
CA LEU A 475 -54.74 -27.73 36.43
C LEU A 475 -54.31 -29.07 35.84
N ARG A 476 -54.26 -29.15 34.51
CA ARG A 476 -53.80 -30.29 33.71
C ARG A 476 -52.29 -30.26 33.50
N LEU A 477 -51.68 -29.09 33.39
CA LEU A 477 -50.24 -28.94 33.18
C LEU A 477 -49.50 -28.92 34.52
N THR A 478 -48.49 -29.77 34.66
CA THR A 478 -47.57 -29.67 35.79
C THR A 478 -46.54 -28.56 35.55
N PRO A 479 -45.88 -28.05 36.59
CA PRO A 479 -44.75 -27.14 36.40
C PRO A 479 -43.60 -27.75 35.58
N GLY A 480 -43.49 -29.08 35.54
CA GLY A 480 -42.56 -29.80 34.67
C GLY A 480 -42.95 -29.69 33.20
N ASP A 481 -44.25 -29.85 32.90
CA ASP A 481 -44.78 -29.73 31.53
C ASP A 481 -44.59 -28.32 30.98
N VAL A 482 -44.91 -27.29 31.77
CA VAL A 482 -44.69 -25.88 31.36
C VAL A 482 -43.21 -25.62 31.09
N ASN A 483 -42.31 -26.18 31.91
CA ASN A 483 -40.87 -26.05 31.67
C ASN A 483 -40.42 -26.80 30.40
N ALA A 484 -40.95 -28.00 30.14
CA ALA A 484 -40.64 -28.76 28.94
C ALA A 484 -41.14 -28.06 27.66
N ILE A 485 -42.33 -27.47 27.72
CA ILE A 485 -42.90 -26.69 26.61
C ILE A 485 -42.04 -25.46 26.31
N ILE A 486 -41.58 -24.73 27.33
CA ILE A 486 -40.66 -23.60 27.14
C ILE A 486 -39.32 -24.10 26.57
N ALA A 487 -38.80 -25.22 27.07
CA ALA A 487 -37.52 -25.79 26.64
C ALA A 487 -37.52 -26.23 25.16
N ALA A 488 -38.69 -26.59 24.61
CA ALA A 488 -38.87 -27.00 23.23
C ALA A 488 -38.95 -25.84 22.22
N LEU A 489 -39.13 -24.59 22.70
CA LEU A 489 -39.16 -23.43 21.81
C LEU A 489 -37.84 -23.25 21.06
N PHE A 490 -37.92 -22.65 19.86
CA PHE A 490 -36.76 -22.37 19.00
C PHE A 490 -35.95 -23.61 18.58
N GLY A 491 -36.56 -24.80 18.54
CA GLY A 491 -35.89 -26.05 18.15
C GLY A 491 -35.09 -26.70 19.28
N GLY A 492 -35.32 -26.29 20.53
CA GLY A 492 -34.64 -26.80 21.70
C GLY A 492 -34.88 -28.29 21.98
N ILE A 493 -33.82 -29.01 22.37
CA ILE A 493 -33.91 -30.42 22.77
C ILE A 493 -34.56 -30.50 24.17
N ILE A 494 -35.64 -31.27 24.29
CA ILE A 494 -36.22 -31.64 25.58
C ILE A 494 -35.24 -32.61 26.23
N ALA A 495 -34.51 -32.17 27.25
CA ALA A 495 -33.72 -33.08 28.08
C ALA A 495 -34.70 -34.04 28.75
N THR A 496 -34.76 -35.29 28.28
CA THR A 496 -35.43 -36.36 29.00
C THR A 496 -34.75 -36.51 30.35
N PRO A 497 -35.47 -36.52 31.48
CA PRO A 497 -34.85 -36.69 32.77
C PRO A 497 -34.16 -38.04 32.79
N SER A 498 -32.84 -38.01 32.96
CA SER A 498 -32.01 -39.19 33.14
C SER A 498 -32.55 -39.97 34.32
N SER A 499 -33.04 -41.18 34.05
CA SER A 499 -33.50 -42.13 35.05
C SER A 499 -32.32 -42.45 35.97
N CYS A 500 -32.39 -41.99 37.23
CA CYS A 500 -31.61 -42.58 38.33
C CYS A 500 -32.41 -43.73 38.93
#